data_AF-A0A5N3VBX9-F1
#
_entry.id   AF-A0A5N3VBX9-F1
#
_cell.length_a   1.000
_cell.length_b   1.000
_cell.length_c   1.000
_cell.angle_alpha   90.00
_cell.angle_beta   90.00
_cell.angle_gamma   90.00
#
_symmetry.space_group_name_H-M   'P 1'
#
loop_
_entity.id
_entity.type
_entity.pdbx_description
1 polymer ?
#
loop_
_entity_poly.entity_id
_entity_poly.type
_entity_poly.pdbx_seq_one_letter_code
_entity_poly.pdbx_strand_id
1 'polypeptide(L)'
;VFVFLFITFANQSLHSSSAEVVINGSSSPAVVDRSNESIKHNIQPASAKWRHNQTLSLRIRKQILKFLDAEKDISVLKGTLKPGDIIHYIFDRDSTMNVSQNLYELLPRTSPLKNKHFGTCAIVGNSGVLLNSGCGQEIDTHSFVIRYWLTNKVHIKRPTTGLLMYTLATRFCNQIYLYGFWPFPLDQNQNPVKYHYYDSLKYGYTSQASPHTMPLEFKALKSLHEQGALKLTVGQCDGAT
;
A
#
# COMPACT_ATOMS: atom_id res chain seq x y z
N VAL A 1 -17.51 8.74 -6.02
CA VAL A 1 -16.04 8.94 -5.82
C VAL A 1 -15.31 7.65 -5.42
N PHE A 2 -15.92 6.75 -4.64
CA PHE A 2 -15.32 5.46 -4.23
C PHE A 2 -15.29 4.34 -5.30
N VAL A 3 -15.96 4.52 -6.44
CA VAL A 3 -16.02 3.51 -7.52
C VAL A 3 -14.80 3.56 -8.47
N PHE A 4 -14.00 4.64 -8.42
CA PHE A 4 -12.96 4.89 -9.44
C PHE A 4 -11.60 4.27 -9.17
N LEU A 5 -11.30 3.80 -7.96
CA LEU A 5 -10.01 3.21 -7.65
C LEU A 5 -9.72 1.89 -8.39
N PHE A 6 -10.76 1.22 -8.92
CA PHE A 6 -10.57 -0.02 -9.68
C PHE A 6 -10.35 0.18 -11.18
N ILE A 7 -10.87 1.25 -11.78
CA ILE A 7 -10.88 1.37 -13.25
C ILE A 7 -9.53 1.81 -13.79
N THR A 8 -8.67 2.37 -12.96
CA THR A 8 -7.57 3.20 -13.46
C THR A 8 -6.20 2.56 -13.31
N PHE A 9 -6.08 1.55 -12.43
CA PHE A 9 -5.00 0.57 -12.53
C PHE A 9 -5.06 -0.28 -13.82
N ALA A 10 -6.14 -0.17 -14.59
CA ALA A 10 -6.39 -1.01 -15.76
C ALA A 10 -5.58 -0.62 -16.99
N ASN A 11 -5.10 0.62 -17.08
CA ASN A 11 -4.48 1.10 -18.31
C ASN A 11 -2.94 1.05 -18.30
N GLN A 12 -2.29 1.01 -17.13
CA GLN A 12 -0.82 1.01 -17.04
C GLN A 12 -0.17 -0.37 -17.01
N SER A 13 -0.91 -1.42 -16.67
CA SER A 13 -0.35 -2.78 -16.70
C SER A 13 -0.16 -3.35 -18.11
N LEU A 14 -0.63 -2.63 -19.16
CA LEU A 14 -0.47 -3.02 -20.56
C LEU A 14 0.87 -2.57 -21.18
N HIS A 15 1.73 -1.82 -20.46
CA HIS A 15 3.02 -1.37 -21.00
C HIS A 15 4.26 -1.60 -20.12
N SER A 16 4.17 -2.13 -18.91
CA SER A 16 5.37 -2.48 -18.13
C SER A 16 5.78 -3.93 -18.40
N SER A 17 6.56 -4.13 -19.45
CA SER A 17 7.43 -5.28 -19.60
C SER A 17 8.24 -5.52 -18.31
N SER A 18 8.44 -6.78 -17.96
CA SER A 18 9.23 -7.26 -16.84
C SER A 18 10.53 -6.48 -16.66
N ALA A 19 10.65 -5.72 -15.57
CA ALA A 19 11.92 -5.19 -15.12
C ALA A 19 12.48 -6.14 -14.04
N GLU A 20 13.20 -7.17 -14.49
CA GLU A 20 14.13 -7.91 -13.63
C GLU A 20 15.30 -6.98 -13.29
N VAL A 21 15.48 -6.69 -12.01
CA VAL A 21 16.72 -6.08 -11.51
C VAL A 21 17.73 -7.20 -11.35
N VAL A 22 18.54 -7.41 -12.39
CA VAL A 22 19.74 -8.26 -12.35
C VAL A 22 20.82 -7.52 -11.56
N ILE A 23 21.27 -8.10 -10.45
CA ILE A 23 22.51 -7.71 -9.78
C ILE A 23 23.51 -8.85 -9.99
N ASN A 24 24.48 -8.63 -10.88
CA ASN A 24 25.63 -9.51 -11.06
C ASN A 24 26.54 -9.41 -9.82
N GLY A 25 26.84 -10.57 -9.22
CA GLY A 25 27.83 -10.72 -8.17
C GLY A 25 28.17 -12.19 -8.00
N SER A 26 29.23 -12.62 -8.67
CA SER A 26 29.81 -13.96 -8.63
C SER A 26 30.34 -14.31 -7.23
N SER A 27 29.89 -15.44 -6.68
CA SER A 27 30.69 -16.46 -5.96
C SER A 27 29.75 -17.47 -5.30
N SER A 28 29.85 -18.74 -5.69
CA SER A 28 29.31 -19.85 -4.89
C SER A 28 30.08 -19.92 -3.57
N PRO A 29 29.44 -20.29 -2.45
CA PRO A 29 29.63 -21.67 -2.02
C PRO A 29 28.45 -22.32 -1.25
N ALA A 30 28.50 -23.65 -1.27
CA ALA A 30 28.18 -24.62 -0.22
C ALA A 30 26.79 -24.66 0.43
N VAL A 31 26.17 -25.83 0.22
CA VAL A 31 25.09 -26.44 1.01
C VAL A 31 25.48 -26.51 2.48
N VAL A 32 24.69 -25.90 3.38
CA VAL A 32 24.64 -26.25 4.80
C VAL A 32 23.19 -26.27 5.29
N ASP A 33 22.94 -27.36 6.00
CA ASP A 33 21.75 -27.93 6.63
C ASP A 33 20.78 -26.93 7.32
N ARG A 34 19.47 -27.16 7.11
CA ARG A 34 18.36 -26.40 7.70
C ARG A 34 17.80 -27.19 8.89
N SER A 35 18.22 -26.84 10.09
CA SER A 35 17.43 -27.12 11.29
C SER A 35 17.45 -25.93 12.26
N ASN A 36 16.25 -25.45 12.59
CA ASN A 36 15.89 -24.55 13.68
C ASN A 36 16.53 -23.14 13.74
N GLU A 37 15.97 -22.19 12.99
CA GLU A 37 16.02 -20.78 13.37
C GLU A 37 14.63 -20.26 13.75
N SER A 38 14.40 -20.17 15.06
CA SER A 38 13.37 -19.28 15.62
C SER A 38 13.66 -17.85 15.17
N ILE A 39 12.79 -17.28 14.33
CA ILE A 39 12.90 -15.89 13.88
C ILE A 39 12.65 -14.98 15.09
N LYS A 40 13.71 -14.67 15.84
CA LYS A 40 13.71 -13.56 16.78
C LYS A 40 13.69 -12.29 15.95
N HIS A 41 12.61 -11.52 16.01
CA HIS A 41 12.55 -10.17 15.45
C HIS A 41 13.40 -9.23 16.33
N ASN A 42 14.72 -9.40 16.26
CA ASN A 42 15.70 -8.68 17.07
C ASN A 42 15.86 -7.28 16.48
N ILE A 43 15.18 -6.29 17.07
CA ILE A 43 15.48 -4.87 16.85
C ILE A 43 16.29 -4.44 18.08
N GLN A 44 17.57 -4.13 17.85
CA GLN A 44 18.48 -3.57 18.85
C GLN A 44 17.88 -2.29 19.46
N PRO A 45 17.81 -2.15 20.80
CA PRO A 45 17.31 -0.96 21.45
C PRO A 45 18.40 0.11 21.52
N ALA A 46 18.40 1.00 20.52
CA ALA A 46 18.91 2.37 20.60
C ALA A 46 18.28 3.16 19.45
N SER A 47 16.98 3.48 19.60
CA SER A 47 16.20 4.16 18.56
C SER A 47 16.70 5.58 18.38
N ALA A 48 17.54 5.80 17.37
CA ALA A 48 17.64 7.13 16.78
C ALA A 48 16.22 7.54 16.33
N LYS A 49 15.68 8.62 16.90
CA LYS A 49 14.39 9.20 16.51
C LYS A 49 14.33 9.29 14.98
N TRP A 50 13.32 8.66 14.38
CA TRP A 50 13.17 8.61 12.91
C TRP A 50 13.26 10.01 12.30
N ARG A 51 13.95 10.15 11.17
CA ARG A 51 14.11 11.41 10.43
C ARG A 51 13.75 11.22 8.96
N HIS A 52 13.08 12.22 8.40
CA HIS A 52 12.67 12.20 6.99
C HIS A 52 13.86 12.43 6.07
N ASN A 53 14.02 11.54 5.09
CA ASN A 53 14.95 11.67 3.98
C ASN A 53 14.19 12.19 2.75
N GLN A 54 14.11 13.51 2.63
CA GLN A 54 13.39 14.17 1.55
C GLN A 54 13.97 13.84 0.18
N THR A 55 15.29 13.78 0.04
CA THR A 55 15.97 13.45 -1.22
C THR A 55 15.59 12.07 -1.72
N LEU A 56 15.57 11.06 -0.83
CA LEU A 56 15.14 9.72 -1.17
C LEU A 56 13.66 9.67 -1.55
N SER A 57 12.80 10.35 -0.78
CA SER A 57 11.36 10.44 -1.06
C SER A 57 11.08 11.03 -2.44
N LEU A 58 11.80 12.10 -2.81
CA LEU A 58 11.70 12.72 -4.14
C LEU A 58 12.20 11.79 -5.24
N ARG A 59 13.26 11.00 -4.99
CA ARG A 59 13.76 10.01 -5.95
C ARG A 59 12.74 8.91 -6.19
N ILE A 60 12.14 8.37 -5.13
CA ILE A 60 11.07 7.36 -5.20
C ILE A 60 9.87 7.91 -5.98
N ARG A 61 9.41 9.13 -5.64
CA ARG A 61 8.33 9.81 -6.39
C ARG A 61 8.64 9.88 -7.88
N LYS A 62 9.85 10.31 -8.26
CA LYS A 62 10.27 10.39 -9.67
C LYS A 62 10.29 9.01 -10.34
N GLN A 63 10.66 7.94 -9.63
CA GLN A 63 10.65 6.58 -10.18
C GLN A 63 9.23 6.08 -10.38
N ILE A 64 8.35 6.27 -9.40
CA ILE A 64 6.93 5.89 -9.49
C ILE A 64 6.24 6.62 -10.64
N LEU A 65 6.47 7.92 -10.79
CA LEU A 65 5.90 8.76 -11.86
C LEU A 65 6.20 8.26 -13.28
N LYS A 66 7.24 7.45 -13.48
CA LYS A 66 7.52 6.84 -14.79
C LYS A 66 6.51 5.76 -15.18
N PHE A 67 5.84 5.18 -14.19
CA PHE A 67 4.93 4.04 -14.36
C PHE A 67 3.51 4.33 -13.89
N LEU A 68 3.31 5.33 -13.01
CA LEU A 68 2.02 5.71 -12.43
C LEU A 68 2.00 7.19 -12.03
N ASP A 69 1.15 7.99 -12.67
CA ASP A 69 0.82 9.37 -12.31
C ASP A 69 -0.58 9.41 -11.71
N ALA A 70 -0.66 9.37 -10.38
CA ALA A 70 -1.93 9.28 -9.69
C ALA A 70 -2.91 10.43 -10.04
N GLU A 71 -2.42 11.58 -10.51
CA GLU A 71 -3.29 12.66 -10.95
C GLU A 71 -4.09 12.26 -12.20
N LYS A 72 -3.51 11.50 -13.13
CA LYS A 72 -4.12 11.12 -14.41
C LYS A 72 -4.70 9.72 -14.39
N ASP A 73 -4.04 8.83 -13.67
CA ASP A 73 -4.21 7.39 -13.79
C ASP A 73 -5.03 6.78 -12.64
N ILE A 74 -5.72 7.57 -11.81
CA ILE A 74 -6.66 7.02 -10.80
C ILE A 74 -8.13 7.32 -11.04
N SER A 75 -8.46 8.26 -11.93
CA SER A 75 -9.85 8.59 -12.24
C SER A 75 -10.10 8.45 -13.74
N VAL A 76 -11.18 7.75 -14.08
CA VAL A 76 -11.77 7.85 -15.41
C VAL A 76 -12.48 9.19 -15.51
N LEU A 77 -12.17 9.94 -16.56
CA LEU A 77 -12.71 11.29 -16.74
C LEU A 77 -13.84 11.29 -17.76
N LYS A 78 -14.76 12.23 -17.59
CA LYS A 78 -15.82 12.45 -18.58
C LYS A 78 -15.18 12.84 -19.92
N GLY A 79 -15.49 12.08 -20.96
CA GLY A 79 -14.91 12.25 -22.31
C GLY A 79 -13.88 11.20 -22.70
N THR A 80 -13.30 10.46 -21.74
CA THR A 80 -12.44 9.29 -22.05
C THR A 80 -13.26 8.04 -22.36
N LEU A 81 -14.49 7.98 -21.85
CA LEU A 81 -15.48 6.94 -22.13
C LEU A 81 -16.79 7.54 -22.58
N LYS A 82 -17.62 6.73 -23.22
CA LYS A 82 -18.99 7.02 -23.66
C LYS A 82 -19.93 5.91 -23.17
N PRO A 83 -21.22 6.24 -22.96
CA PRO A 83 -22.23 5.22 -22.72
C PRO A 83 -22.21 4.16 -23.83
N GLY A 84 -22.22 2.89 -23.46
CA GLY A 84 -22.09 1.74 -24.37
C GLY A 84 -20.66 1.20 -24.54
N ASP A 85 -19.63 1.93 -24.14
CA ASP A 85 -18.26 1.41 -24.12
C ASP A 85 -18.15 0.20 -23.17
N ILE A 86 -17.26 -0.74 -23.49
CA ILE A 86 -17.00 -1.94 -22.70
C ILE A 86 -15.71 -1.77 -21.90
N ILE A 87 -15.80 -1.93 -20.59
CA ILE A 87 -14.64 -1.93 -19.68
C ILE A 87 -14.32 -3.37 -19.29
N HIS A 88 -13.05 -3.75 -19.39
CA HIS A 88 -12.54 -5.05 -18.96
C HIS A 88 -12.00 -4.98 -17.53
N TYR A 89 -12.32 -5.98 -16.70
CA TYR A 89 -11.73 -6.07 -15.38
C TYR A 89 -10.29 -6.61 -15.46
N ILE A 90 -9.38 -5.94 -14.74
CA ILE A 90 -7.93 -6.21 -14.79
C ILE A 90 -7.58 -7.63 -14.34
N PHE A 91 -8.24 -8.06 -13.27
CA PHE A 91 -7.93 -9.31 -12.59
C PHE A 91 -8.88 -10.45 -12.96
N ASP A 92 -9.83 -10.19 -13.85
CA ASP A 92 -10.77 -11.15 -14.40
C ASP A 92 -11.10 -10.71 -15.82
N ARG A 93 -10.29 -11.17 -16.77
CA ARG A 93 -10.34 -10.69 -18.16
C ARG A 93 -11.60 -11.12 -18.90
N ASP A 94 -12.26 -12.17 -18.42
CA ASP A 94 -13.50 -12.70 -18.97
C ASP A 94 -14.70 -11.85 -18.54
N SER A 95 -14.58 -11.16 -17.40
CA SER A 95 -15.57 -10.21 -16.93
C SER A 95 -15.42 -8.86 -17.63
N THR A 96 -16.56 -8.34 -18.09
CA THR A 96 -16.67 -7.00 -18.66
C THR A 96 -17.86 -6.25 -18.09
N MET A 97 -17.85 -4.92 -18.18
CA MET A 97 -19.00 -4.09 -17.85
C MET A 97 -19.26 -3.04 -18.94
N ASN A 98 -20.52 -2.85 -19.27
CA ASN A 98 -20.94 -1.76 -20.17
C ASN A 98 -21.06 -0.46 -19.39
N VAL A 99 -20.55 0.63 -19.95
CA VAL A 99 -20.70 1.96 -19.38
C VAL A 99 -22.16 2.39 -19.52
N SER A 100 -22.88 2.46 -18.41
CA SER A 100 -24.24 2.99 -18.37
C SER A 100 -24.25 4.52 -18.39
N GLN A 101 -25.37 5.11 -18.79
CA GLN A 101 -25.58 6.56 -18.72
C GLN A 101 -25.39 7.08 -17.29
N ASN A 102 -25.96 6.38 -16.30
CA ASN A 102 -25.84 6.73 -14.89
C ASN A 102 -24.37 6.73 -14.43
N LEU A 103 -23.57 5.75 -14.84
CA LEU A 103 -22.14 5.71 -14.52
C LEU A 103 -21.39 6.88 -15.18
N TYR A 104 -21.68 7.15 -16.45
CA TYR A 104 -21.07 8.26 -17.20
C TYR A 104 -21.35 9.63 -16.55
N GLU A 105 -22.55 9.82 -15.99
CA GLU A 105 -22.94 11.05 -15.30
C GLU A 105 -22.19 11.29 -14.01
N LEU A 106 -21.77 10.22 -13.33
CA LEU A 106 -20.96 10.27 -12.11
C LEU A 106 -19.46 10.52 -12.38
N LEU A 107 -19.01 10.43 -13.63
CA LEU A 107 -17.60 10.66 -13.97
C LEU A 107 -17.22 12.13 -13.78
N PRO A 108 -16.11 12.43 -13.08
CA PRO A 108 -15.62 13.80 -12.97
C PRO A 108 -15.08 14.29 -14.32
N ARG A 109 -15.23 15.58 -14.61
CA ARG A 109 -14.65 16.18 -15.83
C ARG A 109 -13.14 16.37 -15.74
N THR A 110 -12.62 16.54 -14.53
CA THR A 110 -11.20 16.72 -14.24
C THR A 110 -10.81 15.86 -13.05
N SER A 111 -9.54 15.46 -12.97
CA SER A 111 -9.06 14.68 -11.84
C SER A 111 -9.35 15.38 -10.50
N PRO A 112 -9.94 14.66 -9.53
CA PRO A 112 -10.10 15.17 -8.16
C PRO A 112 -8.76 15.51 -7.47
N LEU A 113 -7.66 14.94 -7.96
CA LEU A 113 -6.31 15.17 -7.46
C LEU A 113 -5.55 16.25 -8.22
N LYS A 114 -6.15 16.87 -9.24
CA LYS A 114 -5.50 17.92 -10.04
C LYS A 114 -5.02 19.04 -9.13
N ASN A 115 -3.72 19.36 -9.22
CA ASN A 115 -3.06 20.40 -8.41
C ASN A 115 -3.19 20.20 -6.89
N LYS A 116 -3.46 18.97 -6.42
CA LYS A 116 -3.50 18.68 -4.97
C LYS A 116 -2.11 18.33 -4.47
N HIS A 117 -1.77 18.91 -3.33
CA HIS A 117 -0.51 18.68 -2.66
C HIS A 117 -0.67 18.86 -1.15
N PHE A 118 -0.10 17.95 -0.38
CA PHE A 118 -0.28 17.85 1.07
C PHE A 118 1.09 17.74 1.74
N GLY A 119 1.25 18.41 2.89
CA GLY A 119 2.50 18.36 3.67
C GLY A 119 2.74 16.96 4.24
N THR A 120 1.75 16.42 4.94
CA THR A 120 1.82 15.08 5.52
C THR A 120 0.56 14.30 5.14
N CYS A 121 0.73 12.99 4.90
CA CYS A 121 -0.35 12.07 4.65
C CYS A 121 -0.25 10.86 5.55
N ALA A 122 -1.35 10.49 6.19
CA ALA A 122 -1.47 9.22 6.90
C ALA A 122 -2.19 8.20 6.02
N ILE A 123 -1.61 7.01 5.89
CA ILE A 123 -2.25 5.86 5.25
C ILE A 123 -2.49 4.83 6.34
N VAL A 124 -3.76 4.47 6.52
CA VAL A 124 -4.18 3.60 7.61
C VAL A 124 -4.58 2.26 7.02
N GLY A 125 -3.71 1.27 7.23
CA GLY A 125 -4.00 -0.14 7.00
C GLY A 125 -4.95 -0.70 8.06
N ASN A 126 -5.43 -1.91 7.82
CA ASN A 126 -6.50 -2.49 8.63
C ASN A 126 -6.05 -3.39 9.77
N SER A 127 -4.74 -3.58 9.97
CA SER A 127 -4.26 -4.52 10.97
C SER A 127 -4.77 -4.21 12.38
N GLY A 128 -5.04 -5.28 13.14
CA GLY A 128 -5.40 -5.20 14.56
C GLY A 128 -4.31 -4.60 15.44
N VAL A 129 -3.09 -4.39 14.94
CA VAL A 129 -2.01 -3.69 15.68
C VAL A 129 -2.39 -2.28 16.12
N LEU A 130 -3.41 -1.67 15.49
CA LEU A 130 -3.92 -0.36 15.87
C LEU A 130 -4.78 -0.37 17.13
N LEU A 131 -5.28 -1.54 17.56
CA LEU A 131 -6.07 -1.65 18.78
C LEU A 131 -5.25 -1.22 19.99
N ASN A 132 -5.79 -0.29 20.78
CA ASN A 132 -5.15 0.27 21.97
C ASN A 132 -3.79 0.95 21.71
N SER A 133 -3.52 1.35 20.46
CA SER A 133 -2.24 1.97 20.09
C SER A 133 -2.11 3.44 20.52
N GLY A 134 -3.22 4.12 20.84
CA GLY A 134 -3.24 5.57 21.10
C GLY A 134 -3.04 6.44 19.85
N CYS A 135 -2.87 5.85 18.66
CA CYS A 135 -2.49 6.57 17.44
C CYS A 135 -3.59 7.44 16.81
N GLY A 136 -4.82 7.42 17.33
CA GLY A 136 -5.95 8.17 16.74
C GLY A 136 -5.66 9.67 16.60
N GLN A 137 -5.19 10.29 17.68
CA GLN A 137 -4.88 11.72 17.69
C GLN A 137 -3.73 12.08 16.74
N GLU A 138 -2.64 11.27 16.71
CA GLU A 138 -1.53 11.48 15.76
C GLU A 138 -2.00 11.37 14.31
N ILE A 139 -2.82 10.35 13.98
CA ILE A 139 -3.36 10.15 12.63
C ILE A 139 -4.15 11.38 12.17
N ASP A 140 -5.02 11.90 13.03
CA ASP A 140 -5.94 13.00 12.68
C ASP A 140 -5.22 14.36 12.51
N THR A 141 -3.94 14.47 12.93
CA THR A 141 -3.12 15.67 12.65
C THR A 141 -2.66 15.81 11.18
N HIS A 142 -2.77 14.74 10.38
CA HIS A 142 -2.28 14.74 9.00
C HIS A 142 -3.18 15.51 8.05
N SER A 143 -2.60 16.19 7.06
CA SER A 143 -3.37 16.98 6.10
C SER A 143 -4.26 16.14 5.18
N PHE A 144 -3.95 14.85 5.03
CA PHE A 144 -4.75 13.90 4.27
C PHE A 144 -4.66 12.51 4.88
N VAL A 145 -5.80 11.89 5.14
CA VAL A 145 -5.89 10.54 5.73
C VAL A 145 -6.54 9.60 4.71
N ILE A 146 -5.82 8.56 4.31
CA ILE A 146 -6.31 7.52 3.41
C ILE A 146 -6.68 6.29 4.23
N ARG A 147 -7.97 5.96 4.25
CA ARG A 147 -8.50 4.71 4.80
C ARG A 147 -9.09 3.90 3.66
N TYR A 148 -8.86 2.58 3.68
CA TYR A 148 -9.37 1.73 2.61
C TYR A 148 -9.81 0.37 3.13
N TRP A 149 -10.91 -0.12 2.55
CA TRP A 149 -11.45 -1.45 2.77
C TRP A 149 -12.01 -1.98 1.44
N LEU A 150 -11.41 -3.03 0.88
CA LEU A 150 -12.05 -3.82 -0.18
C LEU A 150 -11.78 -5.32 0.02
N THR A 151 -12.87 -6.08 -0.05
CA THR A 151 -12.93 -7.53 0.11
C THR A 151 -13.37 -8.16 -1.21
N ASN A 152 -12.46 -8.24 -2.19
CA ASN A 152 -12.72 -8.96 -3.44
C ASN A 152 -11.87 -10.23 -3.50
N LYS A 153 -12.53 -11.39 -3.56
CA LYS A 153 -11.89 -12.69 -3.79
C LYS A 153 -11.35 -12.72 -5.22
N VAL A 154 -10.03 -12.61 -5.34
CA VAL A 154 -9.31 -12.69 -6.62
C VAL A 154 -8.13 -13.61 -6.38
N HIS A 155 -7.94 -14.60 -7.24
CA HIS A 155 -6.94 -15.67 -7.05
C HIS A 155 -5.56 -15.36 -7.68
N ILE A 156 -5.34 -14.12 -8.13
CA ILE A 156 -4.10 -13.70 -8.80
C ILE A 156 -3.18 -13.01 -7.79
N LYS A 157 -1.87 -13.33 -7.80
CA LYS A 157 -0.87 -12.62 -7.01
C LYS A 157 -0.82 -11.14 -7.40
N ARG A 158 -1.06 -10.24 -6.45
CA ARG A 158 -1.13 -8.79 -6.68
C ARG A 158 -0.64 -7.99 -5.46
N PRO A 159 -0.17 -6.75 -5.64
CA PRO A 159 0.10 -5.85 -4.52
C PRO A 159 -1.13 -5.67 -3.64
N THR A 160 -0.91 -5.47 -2.34
CA THR A 160 -2.02 -5.11 -1.45
C THR A 160 -2.47 -3.69 -1.72
N THR A 161 -3.73 -3.40 -1.36
CA THR A 161 -4.19 -2.02 -1.50
C THR A 161 -3.43 -1.06 -0.58
N GLY A 162 -2.88 -1.52 0.55
CA GLY A 162 -2.01 -0.68 1.37
C GLY A 162 -0.79 -0.16 0.59
N LEU A 163 -0.09 -1.07 -0.10
CA LEU A 163 1.06 -0.71 -0.94
C LEU A 163 0.63 0.16 -2.14
N LEU A 164 -0.53 -0.14 -2.72
CA LEU A 164 -1.13 0.68 -3.76
C LEU A 164 -1.36 2.13 -3.31
N MET A 165 -1.93 2.31 -2.12
CA MET A 165 -2.23 3.64 -1.57
C MET A 165 -0.95 4.40 -1.27
N TYR A 166 0.09 3.73 -0.79
CA TYR A 166 1.43 4.33 -0.66
C TYR A 166 1.94 4.86 -2.00
N THR A 167 1.90 4.04 -3.06
CA THR A 167 2.36 4.44 -4.39
C THR A 167 1.59 5.66 -4.90
N LEU A 168 0.26 5.68 -4.75
CA LEU A 168 -0.57 6.83 -5.14
C LEU A 168 -0.24 8.09 -4.33
N ALA A 169 -0.11 7.97 -3.01
CA ALA A 169 0.19 9.08 -2.12
C ALA A 169 1.51 9.78 -2.46
N THR A 170 2.49 9.05 -3.02
CA THR A 170 3.77 9.66 -3.43
C THR A 170 3.58 10.82 -4.41
N ARG A 171 2.50 10.84 -5.20
CA ARG A 171 2.23 11.90 -6.17
C ARG A 171 1.91 13.25 -5.54
N PHE A 172 1.26 13.25 -4.38
CA PHE A 172 0.66 14.45 -3.78
C PHE A 172 1.04 14.68 -2.32
N CYS A 173 1.85 13.82 -1.69
CA CYS A 173 2.25 13.95 -0.27
C CYS A 173 3.76 14.19 -0.14
N ASN A 174 4.18 15.20 0.62
CA ASN A 174 5.60 15.43 0.94
C ASN A 174 6.19 14.37 1.87
N GLN A 175 5.44 14.00 2.91
CA GLN A 175 5.81 12.95 3.86
C GLN A 175 4.64 11.98 4.03
N ILE A 176 4.96 10.68 4.08
CA ILE A 176 3.97 9.62 4.17
C ILE A 176 4.20 8.84 5.46
N TYR A 177 3.12 8.69 6.22
CA TYR A 177 3.05 8.00 7.49
C TYR A 177 2.13 6.81 7.34
N LEU A 178 2.61 5.62 7.72
CA LEU A 178 1.87 4.37 7.62
C LEU A 178 1.52 3.87 9.01
N TYR A 179 0.24 3.55 9.21
CA TYR A 179 -0.31 3.02 10.45
C TYR A 179 -1.06 1.73 10.15
N GLY A 180 -0.97 0.70 10.99
CA GLY A 180 -1.76 -0.52 10.80
C GLY A 180 -1.30 -1.42 9.66
N PHE A 181 -0.04 -1.28 9.23
CA PHE A 181 0.61 -2.16 8.26
C PHE A 181 1.36 -3.26 9.01
N TRP A 182 0.64 -4.26 9.52
CA TRP A 182 1.24 -5.37 10.27
C TRP A 182 0.64 -6.71 9.86
N PRO A 183 1.38 -7.53 9.09
CA PRO A 183 0.85 -8.78 8.53
C PRO A 183 1.18 -10.02 9.38
N PHE A 184 1.44 -9.86 10.68
CA PHE A 184 1.85 -10.97 11.55
C PHE A 184 0.86 -11.19 12.71
N PRO A 185 0.67 -12.45 13.14
CA PRO A 185 -0.28 -12.79 14.20
C PRO A 185 0.15 -12.38 15.60
N LEU A 186 1.40 -11.96 15.78
CA LEU A 186 1.98 -11.54 17.05
C LEU A 186 2.60 -10.17 16.88
N ASP A 187 2.55 -9.33 17.91
CA ASP A 187 3.27 -8.06 17.96
C ASP A 187 4.73 -8.24 18.43
N GLN A 188 5.44 -7.12 18.65
CA GLN A 188 6.82 -7.13 19.15
C GLN A 188 6.96 -7.73 20.56
N ASN A 189 5.89 -7.69 21.35
CA ASN A 189 5.81 -8.18 22.73
C ASN A 189 5.21 -9.59 22.82
N GLN A 190 5.06 -10.29 21.69
CA GLN A 190 4.42 -11.61 21.58
C GLN A 190 2.93 -11.64 21.94
N ASN A 191 2.26 -10.49 21.97
CA ASN A 191 0.81 -10.47 22.16
C ASN A 191 0.10 -10.85 20.86
N PRO A 192 -1.03 -11.59 20.92
CA PRO A 192 -1.86 -11.87 19.76
C PRO A 192 -2.40 -10.60 19.10
N VAL A 193 -2.18 -10.47 17.80
CA VAL A 193 -2.71 -9.40 16.97
C VAL A 193 -3.88 -9.95 16.14
N LYS A 194 -4.99 -9.20 16.12
CA LYS A 194 -6.12 -9.52 15.23
C LYS A 194 -5.76 -9.21 13.78
N TYR A 195 -6.35 -9.94 12.84
CA TYR A 195 -6.10 -9.68 11.43
C TYR A 195 -6.60 -8.29 11.01
N HIS A 196 -7.82 -7.93 11.43
CA HIS A 196 -8.31 -6.56 11.34
C HIS A 196 -8.66 -5.96 12.71
N TYR A 197 -8.64 -4.62 12.80
CA TYR A 197 -9.01 -3.93 14.04
C TYR A 197 -10.53 -3.85 14.30
N TYR A 198 -11.39 -4.03 13.29
CA TYR A 198 -12.86 -3.92 13.42
C TYR A 198 -13.60 -5.26 13.42
N ASP A 199 -12.95 -6.37 13.11
CA ASP A 199 -13.61 -7.69 13.04
C ASP A 199 -12.97 -8.73 13.97
N SER A 200 -13.51 -9.94 13.92
CA SER A 200 -13.07 -11.10 14.69
C SER A 200 -12.21 -12.06 13.87
N LEU A 201 -11.72 -11.65 12.68
CA LEU A 201 -10.89 -12.52 11.84
C LEU A 201 -9.53 -12.75 12.50
N LYS A 202 -9.11 -14.01 12.49
CA LYS A 202 -7.76 -14.43 12.88
C LYS A 202 -6.91 -14.64 11.64
N TYR A 203 -5.59 -14.58 11.80
CA TYR A 203 -4.64 -14.82 10.71
C TYR A 203 -4.79 -16.25 10.16
N GLY A 204 -5.42 -16.39 8.99
CA GLY A 204 -5.53 -17.63 8.22
C GLY A 204 -4.55 -17.70 7.04
N TYR A 205 -3.36 -17.12 7.19
CA TYR A 205 -2.38 -16.91 6.11
C TYR A 205 -1.52 -18.11 5.74
N THR A 206 -1.66 -19.25 6.42
CA THR A 206 -0.84 -20.44 6.16
C THR A 206 -1.28 -21.25 4.94
N SER A 207 -2.34 -20.86 4.25
CA SER A 207 -2.73 -21.49 2.98
C SER A 207 -2.04 -20.78 1.80
N GLN A 208 -1.55 -21.56 0.84
CA GLN A 208 -1.04 -21.10 -0.45
C GLN A 208 -2.06 -20.28 -1.29
N ALA A 209 -3.24 -19.98 -0.75
CA ALA A 209 -4.37 -19.33 -1.40
C ALA A 209 -4.44 -17.80 -1.25
N SER A 210 -3.57 -17.17 -0.44
CA SER A 210 -3.54 -15.71 -0.34
C SER A 210 -3.00 -15.10 -1.65
N PRO A 211 -3.73 -14.19 -2.32
CA PRO A 211 -3.25 -13.48 -3.51
C PRO A 211 -2.18 -12.42 -3.17
N HIS A 212 -1.82 -12.25 -1.91
CA HIS A 212 -0.90 -11.20 -1.46
C HIS A 212 0.28 -11.78 -0.69
N THR A 213 1.50 -11.34 -1.02
CA THR A 213 2.74 -11.59 -0.26
C THR A 213 2.99 -10.49 0.76
N MET A 214 2.03 -10.33 1.68
CA MET A 214 2.03 -9.29 2.72
C MET A 214 3.33 -9.19 3.54
N PRO A 215 3.98 -10.30 3.97
CA PRO A 215 5.26 -10.22 4.67
C PRO A 215 6.39 -9.58 3.84
N LEU A 216 6.41 -9.80 2.53
CA LEU A 216 7.42 -9.22 1.64
C LEU A 216 7.18 -7.71 1.47
N GLU A 217 5.91 -7.31 1.30
CA GLU A 217 5.55 -5.88 1.24
C GLU A 217 5.94 -5.17 2.54
N PHE A 218 5.66 -5.76 3.69
CA PHE A 218 6.08 -5.22 4.98
C PHE A 218 7.61 -5.08 5.09
N LYS A 219 8.37 -6.09 4.63
CA LYS A 219 9.85 -6.01 4.62
C LYS A 219 10.34 -4.81 3.78
N ALA A 220 9.73 -4.58 2.62
CA ALA A 220 10.06 -3.42 1.79
C ALA A 220 9.70 -2.08 2.47
N LEU A 221 8.49 -1.98 3.04
CA LEU A 221 8.06 -0.79 3.78
C LEU A 221 8.94 -0.50 5.00
N LYS A 222 9.36 -1.54 5.72
CA LYS A 222 10.29 -1.42 6.84
C LYS A 222 11.66 -0.90 6.39
N SER A 223 12.18 -1.41 5.27
CA SER A 223 13.44 -0.90 4.71
C SER A 223 13.34 0.56 4.29
N LEU A 224 12.21 0.97 3.69
CA LEU A 224 11.95 2.37 3.37
C LEU A 224 11.83 3.26 4.62
N HIS A 225 11.28 2.70 5.70
CA HIS A 225 11.23 3.38 6.99
C HIS A 225 12.62 3.62 7.57
N GLU A 226 13.47 2.60 7.60
CA GLU A 226 14.86 2.67 8.08
C GLU A 226 15.69 3.69 7.27
N GLN A 227 15.38 3.86 5.98
CA GLN A 227 16.03 4.83 5.10
C GLN A 227 15.42 6.25 5.16
N GLY A 228 14.35 6.45 5.92
CA GLY A 228 13.68 7.74 6.09
C GLY A 228 12.73 8.15 4.96
N ALA A 229 12.39 7.25 4.03
CA ALA A 229 11.49 7.56 2.91
C ALA A 229 10.01 7.67 3.34
N LEU A 230 9.62 6.93 4.37
CA LEU A 230 8.29 6.94 4.99
C LEU A 230 8.43 6.69 6.50
N LYS A 231 7.45 7.08 7.31
CA LYS A 231 7.39 6.66 8.72
C LYS A 231 6.43 5.47 8.84
N LEU A 232 6.90 4.34 9.34
CA LEU A 232 6.08 3.15 9.58
C LEU A 232 5.89 2.98 11.08
N THR A 233 4.65 3.13 11.55
CA THR A 233 4.28 2.98 12.96
C THR A 233 3.63 1.62 13.18
N VAL A 234 4.29 0.77 13.96
CA VAL A 234 3.88 -0.62 14.26
C VAL A 234 3.63 -0.87 15.75
N GLY A 235 3.62 0.19 16.56
CA GLY A 235 3.44 0.13 18.01
C GLY A 235 2.61 1.29 18.51
N GLN A 236 2.77 1.61 19.79
CA GLN A 236 2.08 2.74 20.40
C GLN A 236 2.56 4.07 19.80
N CYS A 237 1.64 5.02 19.71
CA CYS A 237 1.96 6.41 19.45
C CYS A 237 2.08 7.14 20.78
N ASP A 238 3.01 8.09 20.84
CA ASP A 238 3.05 9.03 21.95
C ASP A 238 1.75 9.85 21.90
N GLY A 239 0.92 9.75 22.95
CA GLY A 239 -0.23 10.64 23.08
C GLY A 239 0.26 12.08 22.97
N ALA A 240 -0.45 12.93 22.23
CA ALA A 240 -0.08 14.34 22.19
C ALA A 240 -0.19 14.88 23.61
N THR A 241 0.97 15.10 24.25
CA THR A 241 1.08 15.89 25.47
C THR A 241 0.65 17.32 25.21
#